data_AF-A0A454WAV5-F1
#
_entry.id   AF-A0A454WAV5-F1
#
_cell.length_a   1.000
_cell.length_b   1.000
_cell.length_c   1.000
_cell.angle_alpha   90.00
_cell.angle_beta   90.00
_cell.angle_gamma   90.00
#
_symmetry.space_group_name_H-M   'P 1'
#
loop_
_entity.id
_entity.type
_entity.pdbx_description
1 polymer ?
#
loop_
_entity_poly.entity_id
_entity_poly.type
_entity_poly.pdbx_seq_one_letter_code
_entity_poly.pdbx_strand_id
1 'polypeptide(L)'
;GATAAASAAGSGEEGPDGRHRVPVPPTAAGSAGWLPLRTLTHHGPAGPVAIPLDDLDPYRDLDDPVPPARLDAEEAAEWQRVFDGAVAVLVATGADQGPGRLDPALIRAVVPYGRTAAVPPAAPTVAVSASSGDSFGAMLISRPGSALALAETLVHEFQHSKLAALLHLFPLLDDDREERYYAPWRADPRHLTGLLHGAYAFTGVAGFWRDRLAEPKHAEVAAYHFALRRLQSRLVVRTLRTSARLTAPGRRLVAGLARTLDGWLRVPVAPDALRRARTAAALHRTQWRLRNLAAPAAPDGTLRFRPDRGFWPDTRTHAFAVRPAAPRTADEHLAAGDPATALDGYAKDLAQDPADPHALSGWIVARAALDPGRATRRALTRPELHRTEPPGPEPHRQEPAGPSPHRPKPRPSRPAG
;
A
#
# COMPACT_ATOMS: atom_id res chain seq x y z
N GLY A 1 12.28 -47.39 7.72
CA GLY A 1 12.88 -48.26 6.69
C GLY A 1 11.83 -48.60 5.67
N ALA A 2 12.21 -48.60 4.39
CA ALA A 2 11.41 -48.79 3.18
C ALA A 2 10.57 -47.58 2.71
N THR A 3 11.32 -46.64 2.12
CA THR A 3 10.94 -45.68 1.08
C THR A 3 10.26 -46.35 -0.12
N ALA A 4 9.18 -45.75 -0.64
CA ALA A 4 8.67 -46.03 -1.98
C ALA A 4 8.97 -44.83 -2.89
N ALA A 5 10.01 -44.97 -3.71
CA ALA A 5 10.27 -44.11 -4.85
C ALA A 5 9.31 -44.52 -5.98
N ALA A 6 8.55 -43.56 -6.51
CA ALA A 6 7.69 -43.80 -7.66
C ALA A 6 8.54 -43.87 -8.93
N SER A 7 8.73 -45.10 -9.43
CA SER A 7 9.21 -45.40 -10.78
C SER A 7 8.05 -45.23 -11.76
N ALA A 8 8.13 -44.23 -12.64
CA ALA A 8 7.19 -44.07 -13.75
C ALA A 8 7.77 -44.73 -15.01
N ALA A 9 7.48 -46.02 -15.19
CA ALA A 9 7.52 -46.68 -16.49
C ALA A 9 6.08 -46.74 -17.01
N GLY A 10 5.77 -45.92 -18.02
CA GLY A 10 4.45 -45.87 -18.62
C GLY A 10 4.23 -47.04 -19.58
N SER A 11 3.47 -48.04 -19.15
CA SER A 11 2.68 -48.88 -20.06
C SER A 11 1.27 -48.31 -20.08
N GLY A 12 0.83 -47.80 -21.23
CA GLY A 12 -0.52 -47.28 -21.41
C GLY A 12 -1.54 -48.40 -21.38
N GLU A 13 -2.48 -48.36 -20.45
CA GLU A 13 -3.74 -49.10 -20.53
C GLU A 13 -4.85 -48.16 -20.98
N GLU A 14 -5.63 -48.61 -21.97
CA GLU A 14 -6.81 -47.93 -22.50
C GLU A 14 -7.96 -48.01 -21.49
N GLY A 15 -8.43 -46.85 -21.02
CA GLY A 15 -9.71 -46.75 -20.32
C GLY A 15 -10.88 -46.68 -21.32
N PRO A 16 -12.08 -47.14 -20.95
CA PRO A 16 -13.19 -47.41 -21.88
C PRO A 16 -13.86 -46.18 -22.53
N ASP A 17 -13.38 -44.95 -22.25
CA ASP A 17 -14.06 -43.70 -22.64
C ASP A 17 -13.36 -42.90 -23.76
N GLY A 18 -12.46 -43.51 -24.55
CA GLY A 18 -11.95 -42.90 -25.79
C GLY A 18 -11.22 -41.56 -25.63
N ARG A 19 -10.87 -41.14 -24.40
CA ARG A 19 -10.01 -39.99 -24.15
C ARG A 19 -8.56 -40.42 -24.33
N HIS A 20 -8.01 -40.16 -25.49
CA HIS A 20 -6.57 -40.27 -25.72
C HIS A 20 -5.82 -39.39 -24.72
N ARG A 21 -5.33 -39.98 -23.63
CA ARG A 21 -4.29 -39.37 -22.81
C ARG A 21 -2.99 -39.54 -23.58
N VAL A 22 -2.53 -38.48 -24.23
CA VAL A 22 -1.17 -38.43 -24.74
C VAL A 22 -0.24 -38.37 -23.53
N PRO A 23 0.58 -39.41 -23.28
CA PRO A 23 1.57 -39.36 -22.22
C PRO A 23 2.64 -38.36 -22.70
N VAL A 24 2.71 -37.19 -22.08
CA VAL A 24 3.89 -36.32 -22.25
C VAL A 24 4.97 -36.88 -21.32
N PRO A 25 6.07 -37.44 -21.84
CA PRO A 25 7.15 -37.89 -20.98
C PRO A 25 7.70 -36.69 -20.18
N PRO A 26 8.20 -36.90 -18.95
CA PRO A 26 8.86 -35.85 -18.19
C PRO A 26 10.22 -35.57 -18.82
N THR A 27 10.25 -34.88 -19.97
CA THR A 27 11.49 -34.49 -20.62
C THR A 27 11.94 -33.16 -20.03
N ALA A 28 12.97 -33.25 -19.19
CA ALA A 28 13.77 -32.13 -18.69
C ALA A 28 14.50 -31.35 -19.80
N ALA A 29 14.35 -31.73 -21.07
CA ALA A 29 14.84 -31.01 -22.24
C ALA A 29 13.69 -30.89 -23.27
N GLY A 30 13.36 -29.67 -23.68
CA GLY A 30 12.35 -29.42 -24.70
C GLY A 30 12.65 -30.17 -25.99
N SER A 31 11.63 -30.78 -26.60
CA SER A 31 11.71 -31.23 -27.99
C SER A 31 11.73 -30.00 -28.92
N ALA A 32 12.18 -30.17 -30.16
CA ALA A 32 12.20 -29.08 -31.14
C ALA A 32 10.78 -28.48 -31.31
N GLY A 33 10.54 -27.32 -30.70
CA GLY A 33 9.27 -26.59 -30.74
C GLY A 33 8.44 -26.56 -29.44
N TRP A 34 8.78 -27.34 -28.40
CA TRP A 34 8.07 -27.30 -27.11
C TRP A 34 8.99 -26.90 -25.95
N LEU A 35 8.53 -25.94 -25.15
CA LEU A 35 9.24 -25.44 -23.98
C LEU A 35 8.44 -25.79 -22.72
N PRO A 36 8.94 -26.67 -21.81
CA PRO A 36 8.29 -26.92 -20.53
C PRO A 36 8.30 -25.65 -19.69
N LEU A 37 7.21 -25.37 -18.97
CA LEU A 37 7.19 -24.30 -17.96
C LEU A 37 8.28 -24.55 -16.92
N ARG A 38 8.91 -23.46 -16.46
CA ARG A 38 9.76 -23.53 -15.27
C ARG A 38 8.89 -23.72 -14.04
N THR A 39 9.50 -24.17 -12.95
CA THR A 39 8.81 -24.32 -11.67
C THR A 39 9.64 -23.72 -10.55
N LEU A 40 8.97 -23.01 -9.66
CA LEU A 40 9.47 -22.72 -8.32
C LEU A 40 9.18 -23.92 -7.43
N THR A 41 10.19 -24.45 -6.76
CA THR A 41 10.06 -25.62 -5.89
C THR A 41 10.27 -25.26 -4.43
N HIS A 42 9.55 -25.90 -3.52
CA HIS A 42 9.84 -25.86 -2.09
C HIS A 42 9.37 -27.16 -1.41
N HIS A 43 9.77 -27.38 -0.17
CA HIS A 43 9.27 -28.50 0.63
C HIS A 43 8.15 -28.05 1.55
N GLY A 44 6.96 -28.61 1.35
CA GLY A 44 5.83 -28.47 2.26
C GLY A 44 5.74 -29.66 3.24
N PRO A 45 4.82 -29.62 4.21
CA PRO A 45 4.63 -30.71 5.17
C PRO A 45 4.28 -32.06 4.52
N ALA A 46 3.64 -32.03 3.35
CA ALA A 46 3.22 -33.22 2.60
C ALA A 46 4.24 -33.70 1.56
N GLY A 47 5.40 -33.03 1.42
CA GLY A 47 6.42 -33.37 0.44
C GLY A 47 6.82 -32.20 -0.47
N PRO A 48 7.56 -32.45 -1.56
CA PRO A 48 7.95 -31.43 -2.51
C PRO A 48 6.73 -30.84 -3.23
N VAL A 49 6.72 -29.51 -3.36
CA VAL A 49 5.70 -28.75 -4.08
C VAL A 49 6.38 -28.01 -5.23
N ALA A 50 5.81 -28.12 -6.42
CA ALA A 50 6.24 -27.42 -7.62
C ALA A 50 5.14 -26.46 -8.08
N ILE A 51 5.49 -25.18 -8.20
CA ILE A 51 4.60 -24.09 -8.61
C ILE A 51 5.09 -23.60 -9.99
N PRO A 52 4.25 -23.59 -11.03
CA PRO A 52 4.60 -23.00 -12.31
C PRO A 52 5.15 -21.57 -12.18
N LEU A 53 6.31 -21.33 -12.78
CA LEU A 53 6.85 -20.02 -13.09
C LEU A 53 6.55 -19.76 -14.57
N ASP A 54 5.43 -19.08 -14.83
CA ASP A 54 4.88 -18.97 -16.18
C ASP A 54 5.50 -17.80 -16.94
N ASP A 55 6.62 -18.09 -17.60
CA ASP A 55 7.35 -17.15 -18.45
C ASP A 55 6.98 -17.24 -19.95
N LEU A 56 5.94 -18.02 -20.29
CA LEU A 56 5.59 -18.32 -21.69
C LEU A 56 4.15 -17.95 -22.07
N ASP A 57 3.23 -17.78 -21.11
CA ASP A 57 1.83 -17.43 -21.44
C ASP A 57 1.76 -16.12 -22.26
N PRO A 58 1.07 -16.10 -23.41
CA PRO A 58 0.99 -14.91 -24.25
C PRO A 58 0.15 -13.78 -23.60
N TYR A 59 -0.74 -14.08 -22.67
CA TYR A 59 -1.59 -13.13 -21.94
C TYR A 59 -1.01 -12.73 -20.58
N ARG A 60 0.32 -12.85 -20.41
CA ARG A 60 1.02 -12.47 -19.18
C ARG A 60 1.31 -10.97 -19.03
N ASP A 61 1.02 -10.16 -20.05
CA ASP A 61 1.02 -8.71 -19.91
C ASP A 61 -0.38 -8.23 -19.48
N LEU A 62 -0.46 -7.06 -18.85
CA LEU A 62 -1.72 -6.50 -18.35
C LEU A 62 -2.55 -5.84 -19.47
N ASP A 63 -1.94 -5.61 -20.62
CA ASP A 63 -2.53 -4.95 -21.79
C ASP A 63 -2.71 -5.95 -22.95
N ASP A 64 -1.78 -5.95 -23.90
CA ASP A 64 -1.84 -6.76 -25.12
C ASP A 64 -1.10 -8.10 -24.97
N PRO A 65 -1.45 -9.13 -25.78
CA PRO A 65 -0.69 -10.37 -25.80
C PRO A 65 0.77 -10.12 -26.18
N VAL A 66 1.69 -10.68 -25.42
CA VAL A 66 3.13 -10.58 -25.63
C VAL A 66 3.71 -11.90 -26.15
N PRO A 67 4.67 -11.87 -27.08
CA PRO A 67 5.36 -13.08 -27.52
C PRO A 67 5.96 -13.85 -26.32
N PRO A 68 6.00 -15.19 -26.33
CA PRO A 68 6.68 -15.97 -25.30
C PRO A 68 8.14 -15.50 -25.17
N ALA A 69 8.54 -15.12 -23.94
CA ALA A 69 9.88 -14.63 -23.66
C ALA A 69 10.42 -15.40 -22.45
N ARG A 70 10.98 -16.57 -22.74
CA ARG A 70 11.58 -17.45 -21.75
C ARG A 70 12.62 -16.66 -20.94
N LEU A 71 12.56 -16.77 -19.61
CA LEU A 71 13.60 -16.20 -18.76
C LEU A 71 14.94 -16.89 -19.06
N ASP A 72 16.05 -16.17 -18.94
CA ASP A 72 17.36 -16.83 -18.96
C ASP A 72 17.54 -17.70 -17.69
N ALA A 73 18.53 -18.60 -17.71
CA ALA A 73 18.71 -19.55 -16.60
C ALA A 73 19.11 -18.84 -15.28
N GLU A 74 19.82 -17.73 -15.35
CA GLU A 74 20.27 -16.95 -14.20
C GLU A 74 19.08 -16.28 -13.48
N GLU A 75 18.18 -15.67 -14.25
CA GLU A 75 16.99 -15.02 -13.73
C GLU A 75 16.01 -16.02 -13.09
N ALA A 76 15.84 -17.22 -13.66
CA ALA A 76 15.04 -18.25 -12.99
C ALA A 76 15.69 -18.80 -11.72
N ALA A 77 17.01 -18.99 -11.71
CA ALA A 77 17.72 -19.39 -10.49
C ALA A 77 17.56 -18.33 -9.39
N GLU A 78 17.58 -17.06 -9.77
CA GLU A 78 17.37 -15.96 -8.85
C GLU A 78 15.90 -15.85 -8.37
N TRP A 79 14.91 -16.11 -9.24
CA TRP A 79 13.52 -16.27 -8.83
C TRP A 79 13.36 -17.38 -7.78
N GLN A 80 13.97 -18.55 -8.01
CA GLN A 80 13.97 -19.66 -7.05
C GLN A 80 14.60 -19.25 -5.72
N ARG A 81 15.78 -18.59 -5.76
CA ARG A 81 16.49 -18.15 -4.55
C ARG A 81 15.67 -17.16 -3.71
N VAL A 82 15.03 -16.18 -4.35
CA VAL A 82 14.17 -15.20 -3.66
C VAL A 82 12.90 -15.88 -3.13
N PHE A 83 12.34 -16.82 -3.90
CA PHE A 83 11.18 -17.62 -3.51
C PHE A 83 11.46 -18.51 -2.28
N ASP A 84 12.60 -19.19 -2.22
CA ASP A 84 13.01 -20.00 -1.06
C ASP A 84 13.04 -19.16 0.22
N GLY A 85 13.62 -17.96 0.14
CA GLY A 85 13.61 -17.02 1.25
C GLY A 85 12.21 -16.54 1.62
N ALA A 86 11.33 -16.31 0.63
CA ALA A 86 9.96 -15.90 0.87
C ALA A 86 9.14 -17.01 1.56
N VAL A 87 9.30 -18.26 1.13
CA VAL A 87 8.73 -19.44 1.78
C VAL A 87 9.21 -19.53 3.22
N ALA A 88 10.52 -19.42 3.47
CA ALA A 88 11.09 -19.43 4.82
C ALA A 88 10.46 -18.35 5.72
N VAL A 89 10.28 -17.14 5.18
CA VAL A 89 9.60 -16.03 5.85
C VAL A 89 8.15 -16.38 6.18
N LEU A 90 7.39 -16.98 5.27
CA LEU A 90 5.99 -17.32 5.48
C LEU A 90 5.82 -18.44 6.52
N VAL A 91 6.62 -19.51 6.45
CA VAL A 91 6.51 -20.67 7.35
C VAL A 91 6.99 -20.38 8.77
N ALA A 92 7.94 -19.45 8.96
CA ALA A 92 8.47 -19.08 10.27
C ALA A 92 7.39 -18.60 11.26
N THR A 93 6.27 -18.12 10.73
CA THR A 93 5.16 -17.57 11.51
C THR A 93 4.11 -18.61 11.95
N GLY A 94 4.38 -19.90 11.72
CA GLY A 94 3.55 -21.04 12.12
C GLY A 94 2.46 -21.42 11.11
N ALA A 95 1.78 -22.54 11.38
CA ALA A 95 0.70 -23.08 10.54
C ALA A 95 -0.68 -22.48 10.85
N ASP A 96 -0.78 -21.63 11.88
CA ASP A 96 -2.03 -21.00 12.28
C ASP A 96 -2.59 -20.11 11.17
N GLN A 97 -3.89 -20.20 10.95
CA GLN A 97 -4.59 -19.40 9.96
C GLN A 97 -4.80 -17.97 10.46
N GLY A 98 -4.65 -17.00 9.57
CA GLY A 98 -4.86 -15.59 9.90
C GLY A 98 -4.85 -14.68 8.68
N PRO A 99 -5.27 -13.40 8.81
CA PRO A 99 -5.39 -12.51 7.67
C PRO A 99 -4.06 -12.29 6.92
N GLY A 100 -2.92 -12.31 7.62
CA GLY A 100 -1.58 -12.12 7.05
C GLY A 100 -0.79 -13.39 6.76
N ARG A 101 -1.47 -14.54 6.75
CA ARG A 101 -0.86 -15.85 6.55
C ARG A 101 -1.19 -16.36 5.15
N LEU A 102 -0.21 -17.04 4.56
CA LEU A 102 -0.31 -17.72 3.28
C LEU A 102 0.45 -19.04 3.43
N ASP A 103 -0.22 -20.15 3.12
CA ASP A 103 0.44 -21.40 2.83
C ASP A 103 0.97 -21.34 1.38
N PRO A 104 2.30 -21.36 1.15
CA PRO A 104 2.86 -21.28 -0.20
C PRO A 104 2.37 -22.41 -1.12
N ALA A 105 1.94 -23.56 -0.57
CA ALA A 105 1.38 -24.65 -1.36
C ALA A 105 0.03 -24.32 -2.02
N LEU A 106 -0.63 -23.22 -1.61
CA LEU A 106 -1.86 -22.74 -2.23
C LEU A 106 -1.63 -21.85 -3.46
N ILE A 107 -0.37 -21.47 -3.74
CA ILE A 107 -0.02 -20.72 -4.95
C ILE A 107 -0.15 -21.66 -6.14
N ARG A 108 -0.85 -21.21 -7.19
CA ARG A 108 -1.10 -21.99 -8.40
C ARG A 108 -0.15 -21.67 -9.54
N ALA A 109 0.31 -20.42 -9.63
CA ALA A 109 1.33 -20.00 -10.57
C ALA A 109 1.93 -18.66 -10.13
N VAL A 110 3.19 -18.42 -10.48
CA VAL A 110 3.82 -17.09 -10.45
C VAL A 110 4.14 -16.72 -11.90
N VAL A 111 3.63 -15.57 -12.34
CA VAL A 111 3.79 -15.05 -13.69
C VAL A 111 4.74 -13.84 -13.62
N PRO A 112 5.98 -13.93 -14.13
CA PRO A 112 6.93 -12.83 -14.07
C PRO A 112 6.44 -11.62 -14.88
N TYR A 113 6.29 -10.45 -14.24
CA TYR A 113 5.94 -9.21 -14.91
C TYR A 113 7.13 -8.27 -15.04
N GLY A 114 7.51 -7.97 -16.27
CA GLY A 114 8.61 -7.07 -16.58
C GLY A 114 9.98 -7.63 -16.16
N ARG A 115 10.93 -7.53 -17.08
CA ARG A 115 12.35 -7.96 -17.03
C ARG A 115 12.61 -9.40 -17.46
N THR A 116 13.54 -9.47 -18.41
CA THR A 116 14.32 -10.62 -18.89
C THR A 116 15.80 -10.37 -18.52
N ALA A 117 16.08 -9.78 -17.35
CA ALA A 117 17.43 -9.37 -16.95
C ALA A 117 17.66 -9.51 -15.43
N ALA A 118 18.84 -10.02 -15.07
CA ALA A 118 19.21 -10.51 -13.74
C ALA A 118 19.09 -9.50 -12.56
N VAL A 119 19.19 -8.19 -12.81
CA VAL A 119 19.19 -7.17 -11.75
C VAL A 119 17.92 -6.29 -11.86
N PRO A 120 17.08 -6.17 -10.82
CA PRO A 120 15.92 -5.25 -10.80
C PRO A 120 16.35 -3.77 -10.66
N PRO A 121 15.50 -2.78 -11.00
CA PRO A 121 15.86 -1.38 -10.91
C PRO A 121 15.86 -0.97 -9.43
N ALA A 122 16.84 -0.15 -9.03
CA ALA A 122 16.97 0.28 -7.64
C ALA A 122 15.70 0.99 -7.14
N ALA A 123 15.37 0.80 -5.86
CA ALA A 123 14.27 1.54 -5.21
C ALA A 123 14.45 3.07 -5.39
N PRO A 124 13.37 3.86 -5.48
CA PRO A 124 11.97 3.52 -5.23
C PRO A 124 11.19 3.23 -6.53
N THR A 125 11.41 2.07 -7.13
CA THR A 125 10.53 1.59 -8.21
C THR A 125 9.24 1.02 -7.62
N VAL A 126 8.11 1.38 -8.22
CA VAL A 126 6.82 0.76 -7.89
C VAL A 126 6.83 -0.62 -8.55
N ALA A 127 6.93 -1.67 -7.72
CA ALA A 127 6.83 -3.04 -8.19
C ALA A 127 5.38 -3.28 -8.67
N VAL A 128 5.24 -3.88 -9.86
CA VAL A 128 3.93 -4.26 -10.38
C VAL A 128 3.60 -5.65 -9.87
N SER A 129 2.40 -5.79 -9.30
CA SER A 129 1.79 -7.07 -9.04
C SER A 129 0.30 -7.01 -9.33
N ALA A 130 -0.26 -8.13 -9.76
CA ALA A 130 -1.68 -8.27 -10.03
C ALA A 130 -2.14 -9.72 -9.85
N SER A 131 -3.44 -9.86 -9.63
CA SER A 131 -4.15 -11.13 -9.62
C SER A 131 -5.44 -10.99 -10.40
N SER A 132 -5.88 -12.09 -11.02
CA SER A 132 -7.20 -12.18 -11.67
C SER A 132 -8.15 -13.04 -10.87
N GLY A 133 -9.43 -12.67 -10.86
CA GLY A 133 -10.49 -13.50 -10.28
C GLY A 133 -10.73 -14.80 -11.04
N ASP A 134 -10.39 -14.83 -12.33
CA ASP A 134 -10.53 -16.00 -13.19
C ASP A 134 -9.36 -16.99 -13.07
N SER A 135 -8.32 -16.63 -12.31
CA SER A 135 -7.10 -17.43 -12.13
C SER A 135 -6.73 -17.50 -10.64
N PHE A 136 -7.58 -18.15 -9.84
CA PHE A 136 -7.39 -18.23 -8.39
C PHE A 136 -6.01 -18.77 -8.01
N GLY A 137 -5.26 -17.97 -7.23
CA GLY A 137 -3.92 -18.34 -6.75
C GLY A 137 -2.80 -18.20 -7.79
N ALA A 138 -3.11 -17.73 -9.01
CA ALA A 138 -2.11 -17.27 -9.96
C ALA A 138 -1.82 -15.78 -9.72
N MET A 139 -0.54 -15.42 -9.75
CA MET A 139 -0.10 -14.07 -9.38
C MET A 139 0.92 -13.57 -10.38
N LEU A 140 0.64 -12.41 -10.96
CA LEU A 140 1.56 -11.70 -11.82
C LEU A 140 2.41 -10.76 -10.96
N ILE A 141 3.74 -10.89 -11.03
CA ILE A 141 4.66 -10.24 -10.08
C ILE A 141 5.96 -9.84 -10.78
N SER A 142 6.34 -8.56 -10.66
CA SER A 142 7.73 -8.14 -10.87
C SER A 142 8.61 -8.65 -9.74
N ARG A 143 9.68 -9.40 -10.06
CA ARG A 143 10.57 -9.97 -9.04
C ARG A 143 11.10 -8.90 -8.08
N PRO A 144 10.74 -8.94 -6.79
CA PRO A 144 11.29 -8.00 -5.82
C PRO A 144 12.75 -8.31 -5.53
N GLY A 145 13.52 -7.30 -5.12
CA GLY A 145 14.94 -7.47 -4.75
C GLY A 145 15.17 -8.22 -3.43
N SER A 146 14.13 -8.63 -2.70
CA SER A 146 14.28 -9.35 -1.43
C SER A 146 13.16 -10.36 -1.17
N ALA A 147 13.50 -11.42 -0.43
CA ALA A 147 12.59 -12.45 0.03
C ALA A 147 11.42 -11.89 0.86
N LEU A 148 11.67 -10.90 1.72
CA LEU A 148 10.65 -10.28 2.55
C LEU A 148 9.61 -9.52 1.70
N ALA A 149 10.08 -8.80 0.68
CA ALA A 149 9.19 -8.09 -0.25
C ALA A 149 8.37 -9.06 -1.12
N LEU A 150 8.98 -10.17 -1.56
CA LEU A 150 8.23 -11.22 -2.27
C LEU A 150 7.19 -11.88 -1.36
N ALA A 151 7.52 -12.20 -0.11
CA ALA A 151 6.56 -12.76 0.84
C ALA A 151 5.37 -11.81 1.11
N GLU A 152 5.61 -10.51 1.29
CA GLU A 152 4.54 -9.50 1.40
C GLU A 152 3.65 -9.48 0.15
N THR A 153 4.27 -9.49 -1.05
CA THR A 153 3.57 -9.47 -2.34
C THR A 153 2.70 -10.71 -2.52
N LEU A 154 3.25 -11.90 -2.25
CA LEU A 154 2.48 -13.16 -2.32
C LEU A 154 1.26 -13.14 -1.38
N VAL A 155 1.42 -12.61 -0.16
CA VAL A 155 0.27 -12.44 0.76
C VAL A 155 -0.74 -11.45 0.19
N HIS A 156 -0.29 -10.31 -0.33
CA HIS A 156 -1.16 -9.29 -0.94
C HIS A 156 -2.01 -9.89 -2.07
N GLU A 157 -1.36 -10.51 -3.04
CA GLU A 157 -2.00 -11.09 -4.21
C GLU A 157 -2.92 -12.27 -3.85
N PHE A 158 -2.54 -13.09 -2.88
CA PHE A 158 -3.43 -14.15 -2.41
C PHE A 158 -4.69 -13.62 -1.72
N GLN A 159 -4.63 -12.48 -1.04
CA GLN A 159 -5.84 -11.85 -0.52
C GLN A 159 -6.76 -11.37 -1.65
N HIS A 160 -6.21 -10.88 -2.77
CA HIS A 160 -7.02 -10.57 -3.94
C HIS A 160 -7.69 -11.84 -4.50
N SER A 161 -6.96 -12.96 -4.62
CA SER A 161 -7.54 -14.25 -5.01
C SER A 161 -8.68 -14.70 -4.08
N LYS A 162 -8.51 -14.63 -2.76
CA LYS A 162 -9.55 -14.95 -1.77
C LYS A 162 -10.80 -14.10 -1.94
N LEU A 163 -10.63 -12.78 -2.08
CA LEU A 163 -11.76 -11.87 -2.24
C LEU A 163 -12.47 -12.09 -3.57
N ALA A 164 -11.72 -12.34 -4.65
CA ALA A 164 -12.31 -12.60 -5.96
C ALA A 164 -13.19 -13.85 -5.94
N ALA A 165 -12.73 -14.94 -5.31
CA ALA A 165 -13.56 -16.13 -5.09
C ALA A 165 -14.83 -15.81 -4.29
N LEU A 166 -14.74 -14.94 -3.27
CA LEU A 166 -15.91 -14.51 -2.51
C LEU A 166 -16.89 -13.67 -3.35
N LEU A 167 -16.37 -12.76 -4.18
CA LEU A 167 -17.16 -11.90 -5.08
C LEU A 167 -17.84 -12.71 -6.20
N HIS A 168 -17.22 -13.79 -6.65
CA HIS A 168 -17.82 -14.73 -7.60
C HIS A 168 -19.07 -15.40 -7.02
N LEU A 169 -19.07 -15.70 -5.71
CA LEU A 169 -20.18 -16.37 -5.04
C LEU A 169 -21.24 -15.40 -4.49
N PHE A 170 -20.83 -14.21 -4.06
CA PHE A 170 -21.72 -13.26 -3.39
C PHE A 170 -21.50 -11.82 -3.87
N PRO A 171 -22.54 -11.11 -4.33
CA PRO A 171 -22.44 -9.67 -4.50
C PRO A 171 -22.25 -9.02 -3.12
N LEU A 172 -21.18 -8.25 -2.94
CA LEU A 172 -20.83 -7.64 -1.65
C LEU A 172 -21.29 -6.18 -1.54
N LEU A 173 -21.36 -5.46 -2.66
CA LEU A 173 -21.90 -4.11 -2.71
C LEU A 173 -22.53 -3.82 -4.07
N ASP A 174 -23.45 -2.86 -4.09
CA ASP A 174 -23.93 -2.18 -5.28
C ASP A 174 -23.08 -0.92 -5.48
N ASP A 175 -22.28 -0.89 -6.56
CA ASP A 175 -21.28 0.14 -6.88
C ASP A 175 -21.62 0.81 -8.21
N ASP A 176 -21.80 2.13 -8.20
CA ASP A 176 -22.03 2.92 -9.42
C ASP A 176 -20.78 3.04 -10.31
N ARG A 177 -19.64 2.51 -9.84
CA ARG A 177 -18.33 2.52 -10.50
C ARG A 177 -17.72 3.90 -10.65
N GLU A 178 -18.28 4.92 -10.00
CA GLU A 178 -17.75 6.28 -10.09
C GLU A 178 -16.49 6.45 -9.23
N GLU A 179 -15.43 6.94 -9.86
CA GLU A 179 -14.12 7.09 -9.23
C GLU A 179 -14.03 8.39 -8.43
N ARG A 180 -14.44 8.32 -7.15
CA ARG A 180 -14.50 9.50 -6.27
C ARG A 180 -13.86 9.33 -4.90
N TYR A 181 -13.42 8.12 -4.57
CA TYR A 181 -12.98 7.81 -3.23
C TYR A 181 -11.46 7.76 -3.14
N TYR A 182 -10.95 8.30 -2.04
CA TYR A 182 -9.52 8.26 -1.72
C TYR A 182 -9.08 6.83 -1.36
N ALA A 183 -8.07 6.32 -2.08
CA ALA A 183 -7.38 5.07 -1.79
C ALA A 183 -5.97 5.38 -1.25
N PRO A 184 -5.60 4.99 -0.02
CA PRO A 184 -4.31 5.34 0.59
C PRO A 184 -3.03 4.74 -0.03
N TRP A 185 -3.18 3.96 -1.10
CA TRP A 185 -2.11 3.24 -1.80
C TRP A 185 -2.11 3.55 -3.30
N ARG A 186 -2.93 4.51 -3.75
CA ARG A 186 -3.03 4.93 -5.16
C ARG A 186 -3.10 6.44 -5.28
N ALA A 187 -2.60 6.91 -6.42
CA ALA A 187 -2.66 8.32 -6.82
C ALA A 187 -4.06 8.73 -7.30
N ASP A 188 -4.76 7.86 -8.02
CA ASP A 188 -6.07 8.12 -8.60
C ASP A 188 -7.23 7.91 -7.60
N PRO A 189 -8.37 8.60 -7.79
CA PRO A 189 -9.62 8.25 -7.14
C PRO A 189 -10.09 6.85 -7.55
N ARG A 190 -10.78 6.17 -6.64
CA ARG A 190 -11.30 4.82 -6.88
C ARG A 190 -12.80 4.78 -6.65
N HIS A 191 -13.44 3.84 -7.33
CA HIS A 191 -14.80 3.41 -7.02
C HIS A 191 -14.82 2.48 -5.79
N LEU A 192 -15.99 2.20 -5.22
CA LEU A 192 -16.09 1.50 -3.92
C LEU A 192 -15.67 0.04 -4.00
N THR A 193 -15.91 -0.64 -5.12
CA THR A 193 -15.41 -2.01 -5.35
C THR A 193 -13.89 -2.05 -5.32
N GLY A 194 -13.20 -1.05 -5.88
CA GLY A 194 -11.75 -0.95 -5.83
C GLY A 194 -11.23 -0.70 -4.41
N LEU A 195 -11.96 0.09 -3.62
CA LEU A 195 -11.67 0.27 -2.21
C LEU A 195 -11.84 -1.01 -1.38
N LEU A 196 -12.87 -1.82 -1.67
CA LEU A 196 -13.06 -3.10 -1.00
C LEU A 196 -11.89 -4.05 -1.27
N HIS A 197 -11.44 -4.15 -2.52
CA HIS A 197 -10.28 -4.96 -2.90
C HIS A 197 -9.04 -4.57 -2.12
N GLY A 198 -8.68 -3.28 -2.13
CA GLY A 198 -7.49 -2.84 -1.41
C GLY A 198 -7.65 -2.93 0.11
N ALA A 199 -8.82 -2.65 0.69
CA ALA A 199 -9.04 -2.80 2.13
C ALA A 199 -8.87 -4.25 2.60
N TYR A 200 -9.33 -5.23 1.81
CA TYR A 200 -9.15 -6.65 2.12
C TYR A 200 -7.67 -7.05 2.02
N ALA A 201 -7.01 -6.73 0.89
CA ALA A 201 -5.61 -7.06 0.67
C ALA A 201 -4.67 -6.42 1.69
N PHE A 202 -4.79 -5.11 1.92
CA PHE A 202 -3.94 -4.41 2.89
C PHE A 202 -4.29 -4.73 4.36
N THR A 203 -5.46 -5.31 4.65
CA THR A 203 -5.70 -5.93 5.97
C THR A 203 -4.86 -7.21 6.11
N GLY A 204 -4.73 -8.00 5.05
CA GLY A 204 -3.79 -9.13 5.07
C GLY A 204 -2.34 -8.70 5.22
N VAL A 205 -1.90 -7.70 4.47
CA VAL A 205 -0.55 -7.11 4.60
C VAL A 205 -0.31 -6.57 6.01
N ALA A 206 -1.28 -5.89 6.62
CA ALA A 206 -1.16 -5.47 8.03
C ALA A 206 -0.98 -6.67 8.97
N GLY A 207 -1.70 -7.77 8.74
CA GLY A 207 -1.49 -9.02 9.49
C GLY A 207 -0.07 -9.57 9.30
N PHE A 208 0.44 -9.58 8.08
CA PHE A 208 1.77 -10.09 7.76
C PHE A 208 2.86 -9.35 8.55
N TRP A 209 2.76 -8.02 8.62
CA TRP A 209 3.68 -7.20 9.40
C TRP A 209 3.46 -7.29 10.90
N ARG A 210 2.21 -7.42 11.38
CA ARG A 210 1.90 -7.61 12.80
C ARG A 210 2.65 -8.80 13.38
N ASP A 211 2.69 -9.90 12.63
CA ASP A 211 3.24 -11.15 13.13
C ASP A 211 4.78 -11.11 13.21
N ARG A 212 5.40 -10.18 12.46
CA ARG A 212 6.85 -9.89 12.48
C ARG A 212 7.27 -8.87 13.54
N LEU A 213 6.33 -8.32 14.32
CA LEU A 213 6.68 -7.45 15.46
C LEU A 213 7.55 -8.17 16.50
N ALA A 214 7.37 -9.49 16.63
CA ALA A 214 8.13 -10.32 17.56
C ALA A 214 9.48 -10.79 17.02
N GLU A 215 9.78 -10.52 15.74
CA GLU A 215 11.02 -10.96 15.08
C GLU A 215 12.08 -9.84 15.18
N PRO A 216 13.14 -9.97 16.00
CA PRO A 216 14.06 -8.86 16.27
C PRO A 216 14.69 -8.25 15.01
N LYS A 217 14.98 -9.09 14.00
CA LYS A 217 15.53 -8.67 12.71
C LYS A 217 14.60 -7.75 11.91
N HIS A 218 13.29 -7.90 12.11
CA HIS A 218 12.25 -7.20 11.33
C HIS A 218 11.40 -6.24 12.16
N ALA A 219 11.61 -6.17 13.48
CA ALA A 219 10.74 -5.46 14.41
C ALA A 219 10.53 -3.97 14.04
N GLU A 220 11.57 -3.24 13.63
CA GLU A 220 11.43 -1.82 13.28
C GLU A 220 10.58 -1.62 12.01
N VAL A 221 10.95 -2.30 10.92
CA VAL A 221 10.24 -2.22 9.63
C VAL A 221 8.81 -2.75 9.76
N ALA A 222 8.62 -3.82 10.54
CA ALA A 222 7.32 -4.37 10.87
C ALA A 222 6.45 -3.37 11.66
N ALA A 223 7.02 -2.69 12.67
CA ALA A 223 6.31 -1.69 13.43
C ALA A 223 5.81 -0.55 12.54
N TYR A 224 6.63 -0.09 11.59
CA TYR A 224 6.22 0.94 10.63
C TYR A 224 5.09 0.46 9.71
N HIS A 225 5.29 -0.64 8.98
CA HIS A 225 4.32 -1.08 7.98
C HIS A 225 3.03 -1.59 8.62
N PHE A 226 3.09 -2.26 9.76
CA PHE A 226 1.88 -2.63 10.50
C PHE A 226 1.09 -1.38 10.93
N ALA A 227 1.77 -0.37 11.47
CA ALA A 227 1.13 0.88 11.87
C ALA A 227 0.51 1.62 10.68
N LEU A 228 1.23 1.69 9.56
CA LEU A 228 0.77 2.36 8.35
C LEU A 228 -0.46 1.64 7.77
N ARG A 229 -0.33 0.33 7.47
CA ARG A 229 -1.37 -0.43 6.78
C ARG A 229 -2.64 -0.56 7.61
N ARG A 230 -2.55 -0.75 8.94
CA ARG A 230 -3.76 -0.78 9.79
C ARG A 230 -4.49 0.57 9.81
N LEU A 231 -3.77 1.70 9.78
CA LEU A 231 -4.37 3.04 9.72
C LEU A 231 -5.06 3.29 8.37
N GLN A 232 -4.36 2.97 7.28
CA GLN A 232 -4.86 3.12 5.91
C GLN A 232 -6.11 2.24 5.67
N SER A 233 -6.02 0.94 5.96
CA SER A 233 -7.14 0.00 5.78
C SER A 233 -8.32 0.39 6.65
N ARG A 234 -8.09 0.87 7.89
CA ARG A 234 -9.19 1.28 8.78
C ARG A 234 -9.94 2.51 8.27
N LEU A 235 -9.23 3.45 7.66
CA LEU A 235 -9.84 4.60 6.99
C LEU A 235 -10.74 4.14 5.84
N VAL A 236 -10.25 3.24 4.98
CA VAL A 236 -11.04 2.74 3.84
C VAL A 236 -12.24 1.92 4.29
N VAL A 237 -12.08 1.06 5.30
CA VAL A 237 -13.20 0.32 5.90
C VAL A 237 -14.25 1.27 6.49
N ARG A 238 -13.84 2.40 7.08
CA ARG A 238 -14.79 3.44 7.50
C ARG A 238 -15.55 4.00 6.30
N THR A 239 -14.86 4.36 5.23
CA THR A 239 -15.48 4.88 3.99
C THR A 239 -16.50 3.89 3.43
N LEU A 240 -16.15 2.60 3.32
CA LEU A 240 -17.07 1.55 2.87
C LEU A 240 -18.32 1.47 3.75
N ARG A 241 -18.17 1.54 5.08
CA ARG A 241 -19.31 1.51 6.01
C ARG A 241 -20.25 2.71 5.90
N THR A 242 -19.71 3.88 5.55
CA THR A 242 -20.49 5.14 5.53
C THR A 242 -21.02 5.50 4.15
N SER A 243 -20.43 4.96 3.09
CA SER A 243 -20.68 5.42 1.72
C SER A 243 -21.11 4.32 0.77
N ALA A 244 -20.85 3.04 1.06
CA ALA A 244 -21.22 1.95 0.17
C ALA A 244 -22.62 1.40 0.43
N ARG A 245 -23.31 1.05 -0.65
CA ARG A 245 -24.57 0.28 -0.61
C ARG A 245 -24.23 -1.21 -0.45
N LEU A 246 -23.81 -1.59 0.75
CA LEU A 246 -23.39 -2.96 1.09
C LEU A 246 -24.59 -3.93 1.10
N THR A 247 -24.42 -5.10 0.49
CA THR A 247 -25.37 -6.23 0.64
C THR A 247 -25.28 -6.85 2.04
N ALA A 248 -26.14 -7.82 2.37
CA ALA A 248 -26.05 -8.50 3.67
C ALA A 248 -24.71 -9.24 3.88
N PRO A 249 -24.19 -10.03 2.91
CA PRO A 249 -22.82 -10.57 2.99
C PRO A 249 -21.74 -9.49 3.09
N GLY A 250 -21.83 -8.42 2.30
CA GLY A 250 -20.87 -7.31 2.35
C GLY A 250 -20.80 -6.62 3.70
N ARG A 251 -21.96 -6.38 4.35
CA ARG A 251 -22.01 -5.84 5.72
C ARG A 251 -21.28 -6.75 6.71
N ARG A 252 -21.43 -8.07 6.61
CA ARG A 252 -20.72 -9.02 7.49
C ARG A 252 -19.21 -8.96 7.27
N LEU A 253 -18.77 -8.98 6.01
CA LEU A 253 -17.34 -8.90 5.67
C LEU A 253 -16.72 -7.61 6.18
N VAL A 254 -17.30 -6.45 5.83
CA VAL A 254 -16.79 -5.14 6.21
C VAL A 254 -16.81 -4.95 7.73
N ALA A 255 -17.82 -5.48 8.42
CA ALA A 255 -17.84 -5.48 9.90
C ALA A 255 -16.74 -6.36 10.50
N GLY A 256 -16.43 -7.50 9.88
CA GLY A 256 -15.29 -8.35 10.25
C GLY A 256 -13.96 -7.62 10.11
N LEU A 257 -13.71 -6.99 8.95
CA LEU A 257 -12.53 -6.17 8.73
C LEU A 257 -12.42 -5.03 9.77
N ALA A 258 -13.53 -4.36 10.05
CA ALA A 258 -13.56 -3.29 11.05
C ALA A 258 -13.16 -3.79 12.44
N ARG A 259 -13.73 -4.92 12.91
CA ARG A 259 -13.39 -5.51 14.21
C ARG A 259 -11.92 -5.90 14.31
N THR A 260 -11.38 -6.55 13.27
CA THR A 260 -9.96 -6.92 13.19
C THR A 260 -9.07 -5.69 13.32
N LEU A 261 -9.32 -4.66 12.51
CA LEU A 261 -8.53 -3.44 12.50
C LEU A 261 -8.70 -2.61 13.79
N ASP A 262 -9.89 -2.56 14.37
CA ASP A 262 -10.14 -1.91 15.67
C ASP A 262 -9.35 -2.61 16.79
N GLY A 263 -9.28 -3.94 16.77
CA GLY A 263 -8.39 -4.71 17.65
C GLY A 263 -6.92 -4.38 17.43
N TRP A 264 -6.48 -4.37 16.18
CA TRP A 264 -5.09 -4.10 15.82
C TRP A 264 -4.63 -2.67 16.06
N LEU A 265 -5.53 -1.69 16.03
CA LEU A 265 -5.19 -0.32 16.43
C LEU A 265 -4.80 -0.20 17.89
N ARG A 266 -5.20 -1.14 18.75
CA ARG A 266 -4.81 -1.20 20.17
C ARG A 266 -3.49 -1.93 20.41
N VAL A 267 -2.96 -2.64 19.41
CA VAL A 267 -1.67 -3.32 19.53
C VAL A 267 -0.55 -2.26 19.59
N PRO A 268 0.28 -2.25 20.64
CA PRO A 268 1.36 -1.28 20.76
C PRO A 268 2.41 -1.47 19.67
N VAL A 269 3.00 -0.38 19.24
CA VAL A 269 4.15 -0.33 18.32
C VAL A 269 5.10 0.75 18.81
N ALA A 270 6.37 0.70 18.41
CA ALA A 270 7.35 1.72 18.76
C ALA A 270 6.82 3.14 18.42
N PRO A 271 6.88 4.11 19.35
CA PRO A 271 6.33 5.45 19.14
C PRO A 271 6.89 6.17 17.90
N ASP A 272 8.18 5.99 17.63
CA ASP A 272 8.83 6.58 16.45
C ASP A 272 8.30 5.99 15.14
N ALA A 273 8.13 4.67 15.06
CA ALA A 273 7.53 4.02 13.90
C ALA A 273 6.08 4.45 13.70
N LEU A 274 5.30 4.59 14.78
CA LEU A 274 3.93 5.10 14.71
C LEU A 274 3.86 6.55 14.21
N ARG A 275 4.78 7.40 14.68
CA ARG A 275 4.88 8.79 14.21
C ARG A 275 5.16 8.82 12.71
N ARG A 276 6.20 8.11 12.24
CA ARG A 276 6.51 8.02 10.80
C ARG A 276 5.34 7.49 9.98
N ALA A 277 4.66 6.44 10.43
CA ALA A 277 3.50 5.88 9.74
C ALA A 277 2.33 6.87 9.64
N ARG A 278 2.02 7.61 10.72
CA ARG A 278 1.00 8.65 10.73
C ARG A 278 1.37 9.80 9.80
N THR A 279 2.63 10.22 9.82
CA THR A 279 3.15 11.27 8.95
C THR A 279 3.04 10.86 7.49
N ALA A 280 3.51 9.67 7.10
CA ALA A 280 3.40 9.16 5.73
C ALA A 280 1.94 9.07 5.26
N ALA A 281 1.03 8.56 6.10
CA ALA A 281 -0.40 8.51 5.78
C ALA A 281 -1.03 9.91 5.60
N ALA A 282 -0.59 10.89 6.39
CA ALA A 282 -1.04 12.27 6.28
C ALA A 282 -0.48 12.95 5.01
N LEU A 283 0.80 12.74 4.69
CA LEU A 283 1.44 13.25 3.48
C LEU A 283 0.75 12.74 2.22
N HIS A 284 0.56 11.42 2.10
CA HIS A 284 -0.13 10.82 0.96
C HIS A 284 -1.54 11.40 0.80
N ARG A 285 -2.32 11.45 1.90
CA ARG A 285 -3.69 12.01 1.83
C ARG A 285 -3.71 13.47 1.44
N THR A 286 -2.79 14.27 2.00
CA THR A 286 -2.72 15.72 1.75
C THR A 286 -2.36 15.98 0.29
N GLN A 287 -1.31 15.33 -0.20
CA GLN A 287 -0.90 15.44 -1.60
C GLN A 287 -1.96 14.89 -2.55
N TRP A 288 -2.61 13.77 -2.21
CA TRP A 288 -3.70 13.22 -3.01
C TRP A 288 -4.83 14.24 -3.19
N ARG A 289 -5.21 14.96 -2.14
CA ARG A 289 -6.24 16.01 -2.25
C ARG A 289 -5.76 17.17 -3.11
N LEU A 290 -4.53 17.65 -2.92
CA LEU A 290 -3.96 18.74 -3.72
C LEU A 290 -3.89 18.38 -5.22
N ARG A 291 -3.59 17.13 -5.54
CA ARG A 291 -3.47 16.64 -6.92
C ARG A 291 -4.79 16.24 -7.56
N ASN A 292 -5.79 15.84 -6.78
CA ASN A 292 -7.07 15.36 -7.33
C ASN A 292 -8.22 16.35 -7.23
N LEU A 293 -8.20 17.26 -6.26
CA LEU A 293 -9.34 18.14 -5.97
C LEU A 293 -9.05 19.60 -6.35
N ALA A 294 -10.06 20.25 -6.92
CA ALA A 294 -10.06 21.68 -7.17
C ALA A 294 -10.62 22.42 -5.96
N ALA A 295 -10.09 23.63 -5.71
CA ALA A 295 -10.73 24.56 -4.78
C ALA A 295 -12.14 24.92 -5.32
N PRO A 296 -13.22 24.70 -4.56
CA PRO A 296 -14.55 25.05 -4.99
C PRO A 296 -14.70 26.58 -5.06
N ALA A 297 -15.42 27.07 -6.08
CA ALA A 297 -15.76 28.49 -6.23
C ALA A 297 -16.73 28.97 -5.13
N ALA A 298 -17.56 28.06 -4.60
CA ALA A 298 -18.47 28.29 -3.48
C ALA A 298 -18.53 27.05 -2.57
N PRO A 299 -18.70 27.21 -1.24
CA PRO A 299 -18.75 26.08 -0.31
C PRO A 299 -20.12 25.37 -0.36
N ASP A 300 -20.34 24.56 -1.40
CA ASP A 300 -21.53 23.70 -1.56
C ASP A 300 -21.33 22.29 -0.96
N GLY A 301 -20.13 22.00 -0.44
CA GLY A 301 -19.77 20.71 0.15
C GLY A 301 -19.41 19.64 -0.88
N THR A 302 -19.59 19.89 -2.18
CA THR A 302 -19.28 18.94 -3.25
C THR A 302 -17.77 18.84 -3.48
N LEU A 303 -17.29 17.63 -3.74
CA LEU A 303 -15.92 17.41 -4.18
C LEU A 303 -15.84 17.67 -5.68
N ARG A 304 -14.98 18.60 -6.09
CA ARG A 304 -14.70 18.87 -7.50
C ARG A 304 -13.34 18.28 -7.83
N PHE A 305 -13.30 17.36 -8.78
CA PHE A 305 -12.04 16.79 -9.23
C PHE A 305 -11.41 17.66 -10.32
N ARG A 306 -10.10 17.81 -10.29
CA ARG A 306 -9.37 18.60 -11.29
C ARG A 306 -9.37 17.89 -12.64
N PRO A 307 -9.44 18.57 -13.79
CA PRO A 307 -9.36 17.91 -15.10
C PRO A 307 -7.93 17.44 -15.44
N ASP A 308 -6.91 18.07 -14.87
CA ASP A 308 -5.47 17.86 -15.15
C ASP A 308 -4.80 16.81 -14.25
N ARG A 309 -5.57 15.82 -13.76
CA ARG A 309 -5.04 14.77 -12.87
C ARG A 309 -4.03 13.91 -13.62
N GLY A 310 -2.79 13.90 -13.14
CA GLY A 310 -1.74 13.00 -13.61
C GLY A 310 -1.40 11.93 -12.58
N PHE A 311 -0.81 10.83 -13.05
CA PHE A 311 -0.15 9.88 -12.17
C PHE A 311 1.01 10.58 -11.42
N TRP A 312 1.20 10.24 -10.15
CA TRP A 312 2.43 10.57 -9.43
C TRP A 312 2.86 9.38 -8.58
N PRO A 313 4.17 9.08 -8.53
CA PRO A 313 4.68 8.08 -7.61
C PRO A 313 4.71 8.67 -6.19
N ASP A 314 3.97 8.09 -5.25
CA ASP A 314 4.19 8.38 -3.82
C ASP A 314 5.35 7.54 -3.28
N THR A 315 6.54 8.12 -3.31
CA THR A 315 7.76 7.49 -2.80
C THR A 315 7.86 7.58 -1.27
N ARG A 316 7.16 8.53 -0.62
CA ARG A 316 7.29 8.81 0.82
C ARG A 316 6.74 7.70 1.69
N THR A 317 5.70 7.01 1.22
CA THR A 317 5.19 5.79 1.87
C THR A 317 6.27 4.72 2.07
N HIS A 318 7.26 4.62 1.17
CA HIS A 318 8.36 3.67 1.30
C HIS A 318 9.58 4.30 1.98
N ALA A 319 9.91 5.54 1.62
CA ALA A 319 11.08 6.24 2.17
C ALA A 319 11.00 6.41 3.71
N PHE A 320 9.79 6.53 4.27
CA PHE A 320 9.59 6.73 5.71
C PHE A 320 9.65 5.42 6.52
N ALA A 321 9.80 4.27 5.86
CA ALA A 321 9.89 2.97 6.54
C ALA A 321 11.12 2.88 7.44
N VAL A 322 12.25 3.38 6.94
CA VAL A 322 13.53 3.45 7.67
C VAL A 322 13.75 4.87 8.16
N ARG A 323 14.21 5.01 9.40
CA ARG A 323 14.60 6.33 9.91
C ARG A 323 15.92 6.78 9.25
N PRO A 324 15.99 7.96 8.62
CA PRO A 324 17.23 8.47 8.07
C PRO A 324 18.25 8.74 9.19
N ALA A 325 19.48 8.23 9.05
CA ALA A 325 20.56 8.47 10.00
C ALA A 325 21.22 9.85 9.81
N ALA A 326 21.27 10.32 8.56
CA ALA A 326 21.83 11.62 8.19
C ALA A 326 20.88 12.32 7.19
N PRO A 327 19.79 12.94 7.67
CA PRO A 327 18.81 13.58 6.81
C PRO A 327 19.41 14.78 6.06
N ARG A 328 19.06 14.92 4.78
CA ARG A 328 19.51 15.99 3.87
C ARG A 328 18.36 16.71 3.18
N THR A 329 17.26 16.01 2.94
CA THR A 329 16.05 16.56 2.31
C THR A 329 14.97 16.88 3.35
N ALA A 330 14.01 17.74 2.99
CA ALA A 330 12.88 18.07 3.86
C ALA A 330 12.07 16.82 4.27
N ASP A 331 11.88 15.88 3.33
CA ASP A 331 11.26 14.58 3.59
C ASP A 331 12.06 13.75 4.60
N GLU A 332 13.39 13.68 4.46
CA GLU A 332 14.25 12.93 5.37
C GLU A 332 14.27 13.53 6.78
N HIS A 333 14.31 14.86 6.91
CA HIS A 333 14.18 15.54 8.21
C HIS A 333 12.83 15.21 8.85
N LEU A 334 11.74 15.26 8.07
CA LEU A 334 10.41 14.94 8.57
C LEU A 334 10.30 13.45 8.99
N ALA A 335 10.89 12.53 8.22
CA ALA A 335 10.97 11.11 8.55
C ALA A 335 11.84 10.85 9.79
N ALA A 336 12.91 11.62 9.98
CA ALA A 336 13.78 11.56 11.16
C ALA A 336 13.12 12.10 12.44
N GLY A 337 11.97 12.77 12.31
CA GLY A 337 11.22 13.36 13.42
C GLY A 337 11.60 14.82 13.72
N ASP A 338 12.16 15.52 12.75
CA ASP A 338 12.53 16.95 12.83
C ASP A 338 11.64 17.78 11.90
N PRO A 339 10.40 18.10 12.33
CA PRO A 339 9.47 18.85 11.51
C PRO A 339 9.85 20.34 11.37
N ALA A 340 10.72 20.89 12.23
CA ALA A 340 11.17 22.28 12.14
C ALA A 340 12.06 22.47 10.92
N THR A 341 13.15 21.69 10.81
CA THR A 341 14.04 21.74 9.65
C THR A 341 13.33 21.33 8.36
N ALA A 342 12.41 20.35 8.45
CA ALA A 342 11.58 19.98 7.30
C ALA A 342 10.70 21.13 6.81
N LEU A 343 10.08 21.88 7.74
CA LEU A 343 9.23 23.02 7.39
C LEU A 343 10.02 24.10 6.63
N ASP A 344 11.23 24.41 7.08
CA ASP A 344 12.13 25.35 6.41
C ASP A 344 12.56 24.86 5.02
N GLY A 345 12.82 23.56 4.90
CA GLY A 345 13.11 22.91 3.61
C GLY A 345 11.96 23.06 2.62
N TYR A 346 10.74 22.68 3.02
CA TYR A 346 9.57 22.84 2.15
C TYR A 346 9.24 24.30 1.85
N ALA A 347 9.52 25.23 2.77
CA ALA A 347 9.34 26.66 2.53
C ALA A 347 10.29 27.17 1.43
N LYS A 348 11.52 26.65 1.37
CA LYS A 348 12.47 26.95 0.28
C LYS A 348 11.99 26.38 -1.05
N ASP A 349 11.49 25.14 -1.06
CA ASP A 349 10.95 24.51 -2.27
C ASP A 349 9.73 25.28 -2.78
N LEU A 350 8.82 25.69 -1.89
CA LEU A 350 7.64 26.51 -2.23
C LEU A 350 7.99 27.93 -2.68
N ALA A 351 9.14 28.48 -2.28
CA ALA A 351 9.61 29.75 -2.82
C ALA A 351 10.03 29.64 -4.29
N GLN A 352 10.42 28.45 -4.75
CA GLN A 352 10.76 28.16 -6.15
C GLN A 352 9.52 27.78 -6.96
N ASP A 353 8.65 26.92 -6.41
CA ASP A 353 7.38 26.53 -7.01
C ASP A 353 6.25 26.54 -5.95
N PRO A 354 5.52 27.66 -5.81
CA PRO A 354 4.43 27.79 -4.85
C PRO A 354 3.26 26.82 -5.10
N ALA A 355 3.17 26.26 -6.30
CA ALA A 355 2.10 25.36 -6.71
C ALA A 355 2.50 23.88 -6.59
N ASP A 356 3.74 23.56 -6.20
CA ASP A 356 4.17 22.16 -6.08
C ASP A 356 3.37 21.43 -4.98
N PRO A 357 2.50 20.46 -5.35
CA PRO A 357 1.72 19.72 -4.37
C PRO A 357 2.59 18.83 -3.47
N HIS A 358 3.80 18.43 -3.90
CA HIS A 358 4.72 17.70 -3.04
C HIS A 358 5.20 18.59 -1.89
N ALA A 359 5.85 19.72 -2.18
CA ALA A 359 6.31 20.67 -1.17
C ALA A 359 5.17 21.21 -0.30
N LEU A 360 4.02 21.58 -0.90
CA LEU A 360 2.87 22.09 -0.15
C LEU A 360 2.31 21.05 0.83
N SER A 361 2.21 19.78 0.40
CA SER A 361 1.77 18.71 1.30
C SER A 361 2.75 18.48 2.45
N GLY A 362 4.06 18.54 2.17
CA GLY A 362 5.13 18.44 3.15
C GLY A 362 5.04 19.55 4.20
N TRP A 363 4.92 20.79 3.73
CA TRP A 363 4.80 21.97 4.59
C TRP A 363 3.55 21.91 5.48
N ILE A 364 2.38 21.56 4.93
CA ILE A 364 1.13 21.45 5.71
C ILE A 364 1.28 20.42 6.83
N VAL A 365 1.87 19.26 6.52
CA VAL A 365 2.06 18.17 7.49
C VAL A 365 3.13 18.53 8.52
N ALA A 366 4.25 19.11 8.12
CA ALA A 366 5.31 19.57 9.04
C ALA A 366 4.78 20.64 10.01
N ARG A 367 4.02 21.62 9.52
CA ARG A 367 3.39 22.65 10.35
C ARG A 367 2.39 22.04 11.34
N ALA A 368 1.59 21.08 10.90
CA ALA A 368 0.65 20.38 11.79
C ALA A 368 1.33 19.52 12.85
N ALA A 369 2.55 19.04 12.59
CA ALA A 369 3.36 18.30 13.55
C ALA A 369 3.98 19.23 14.62
N LEU A 370 4.37 20.46 14.25
CA LEU A 370 4.92 21.47 15.18
C LEU A 370 3.84 22.13 16.05
N ASP A 371 2.73 22.55 15.42
CA ASP A 371 1.66 23.30 16.08
C ASP A 371 0.29 22.64 15.81
N PRO A 372 -0.06 21.59 16.60
CA PRO A 372 -1.32 20.87 16.43
C PRO A 372 -2.50 21.72 16.93
N GLY A 373 -3.21 22.36 16.01
CA GLY A 373 -4.31 23.26 16.31
C GLY A 373 -5.52 23.07 15.39
N ARG A 374 -6.55 23.90 15.58
CA ARG A 374 -7.75 23.86 14.72
C ARG A 374 -7.42 24.25 13.28
N ALA A 375 -6.53 25.22 13.08
CA ALA A 375 -6.11 25.71 11.78
C ALA A 375 -5.34 24.63 10.99
N THR A 376 -4.34 23.99 11.60
CA THR A 376 -3.54 22.93 10.96
C THR A 376 -4.37 21.67 10.70
N ARG A 377 -5.32 21.31 11.57
CA ARG A 377 -6.31 20.24 11.28
C ARG A 377 -7.19 20.56 10.08
N ARG A 378 -7.61 21.82 9.90
CA ARG A 378 -8.39 22.25 8.73
C ARG A 378 -7.54 22.15 7.47
N ALA A 379 -6.28 22.59 7.51
CA ALA A 379 -5.34 22.48 6.40
C ALA A 379 -5.08 21.02 5.99
N LEU A 380 -4.93 20.09 6.95
CA LEU A 380 -4.83 18.65 6.65
C LEU A 380 -6.10 18.05 6.03
N THR A 381 -7.28 18.54 6.45
CA THR A 381 -8.57 17.98 6.01
C THR A 381 -8.99 18.49 4.63
N ARG A 382 -8.72 19.77 4.35
CA ARG A 382 -9.07 20.48 3.11
C ARG A 382 -7.85 21.29 2.60
N PRO A 383 -6.72 20.65 2.26
CA PRO A 383 -5.52 21.34 1.79
C PRO A 383 -5.77 22.08 0.47
N GLU A 384 -6.74 21.64 -0.34
CA GLU A 384 -7.16 22.34 -1.55
C GLU A 384 -7.80 23.71 -1.29
N LEU A 385 -8.17 24.00 -0.03
CA LEU A 385 -8.63 25.33 0.40
C LEU A 385 -7.51 26.17 1.04
N HIS A 386 -6.32 25.59 1.18
CA HIS A 386 -5.20 26.29 1.79
C HIS A 386 -4.72 27.36 0.81
N ARG A 387 -4.81 28.62 1.23
CA ARG A 387 -4.15 29.72 0.55
C ARG A 387 -2.72 29.77 1.07
N THR A 388 -1.75 29.63 0.19
CA THR A 388 -0.39 30.10 0.45
C THR A 388 -0.46 31.62 0.53
N GLU A 389 -0.80 32.16 1.71
CA GLU A 389 -0.42 33.55 1.96
C GLU A 389 1.11 33.58 1.93
N PRO A 390 1.74 34.45 1.13
CA PRO A 390 3.17 34.69 1.30
C PRO A 390 3.40 35.05 2.77
N PRO A 391 4.50 34.60 3.41
CA PRO A 391 4.80 34.99 4.78
C PRO A 391 4.90 36.51 4.81
N GLY A 392 3.83 37.16 5.28
CA GLY A 392 3.87 38.58 5.59
C GLY A 392 4.88 38.80 6.70
N PRO A 393 5.57 39.95 6.72
CA PRO A 393 6.47 40.26 7.83
C PRO A 393 5.67 40.14 9.13
N GLU A 394 6.25 39.42 10.11
CA GLU A 394 5.62 39.31 11.43
C GLU A 394 5.18 40.70 11.90
N PRO A 395 3.97 40.85 12.45
CA PRO A 395 3.61 42.11 13.07
C PRO A 395 4.58 42.32 14.23
N HIS A 396 5.46 43.33 14.07
CA HIS A 396 6.29 43.85 15.15
C HIS A 396 5.43 43.94 16.40
N ARG A 397 5.78 43.18 17.45
CA ARG A 397 5.26 43.40 18.79
C ARG A 397 5.48 44.87 19.10
N GLN A 398 4.42 45.67 19.08
CA GLN A 398 4.46 47.00 19.64
C GLN A 398 4.76 46.82 21.13
N GLU A 399 5.91 47.33 21.55
CA GLU A 399 6.21 47.53 22.96
C GLU A 399 5.07 48.35 23.59
N PRO A 400 4.69 48.05 24.84
CA PRO A 400 3.63 48.80 25.51
C PRO A 400 4.12 50.24 25.71
N ALA A 401 3.40 51.19 25.10
CA ALA A 401 3.58 52.61 25.35
C ALA A 401 3.46 52.90 26.86
N GLY A 402 4.46 53.58 27.40
CA GLY A 402 4.51 54.02 28.79
C GLY A 402 3.32 54.90 29.19
N PRO A 403 3.15 55.16 30.51
CA PRO A 403 1.93 55.76 31.03
C PRO A 403 1.76 57.21 30.56
N SER A 404 0.60 57.51 29.97
CA SER A 404 0.20 58.86 29.55
C SER A 404 -0.29 59.68 30.77
N PRO A 405 0.00 61.00 30.84
CA PRO A 405 -0.28 61.79 32.04
C PRO A 405 -1.74 62.26 32.12
N HIS A 406 -2.26 62.21 33.35
CA HIS A 406 -3.37 62.96 33.95
C HIS A 406 -4.47 63.56 33.05
N ARG A 407 -5.68 62.99 33.15
CA ARG A 407 -6.96 63.66 32.86
C ARG A 407 -7.45 64.44 34.10
N PRO A 408 -7.95 65.68 33.99
CA PRO A 408 -8.54 66.40 35.12
C PRO A 408 -10.00 65.93 35.39
N LYS A 409 -10.37 65.84 36.67
CA LYS A 409 -11.70 65.46 37.15
C LYS A 409 -12.76 66.54 36.85
N PRO A 410 -14.03 66.18 36.56
CA PRO A 410 -15.10 67.16 36.39
C PRO A 410 -15.62 67.68 37.75
N ARG A 411 -15.98 68.96 37.80
CA ARG A 411 -16.62 69.62 38.95
C ARG A 411 -18.08 69.17 39.10
N PRO A 412 -18.62 69.06 40.33
CA PRO A 412 -20.03 68.78 40.55
C PRO A 412 -20.88 70.06 40.43
N SER A 413 -22.02 69.94 39.76
CA SER A 413 -23.08 70.94 39.65
C SER A 413 -23.91 71.04 40.94
N ARG A 414 -24.16 72.26 41.40
CA ARG A 414 -25.09 72.61 42.50
C ARG A 414 -26.56 72.42 42.06
N PRO A 415 -27.48 72.04 42.95
CA PRO A 415 -28.91 72.03 42.67
C PRO A 415 -29.52 73.42 42.85
N ALA A 416 -30.58 73.71 42.08
CA ALA A 416 -31.49 74.81 42.32
C ALA A 416 -32.59 74.35 43.29
N GLY A 417 -32.85 75.16 44.31
CA GLY A 417 -33.81 74.95 45.39
C GLY A 417 -33.55 75.96 46.49
#